data_AF-A0A7C3B3J5-F1
#
_entry.id   AF-A0A7C3B3J5-F1
#
_cell.length_a   1.000
_cell.length_b   1.000
_cell.length_c   1.000
_cell.angle_alpha   90.00
_cell.angle_beta   90.00
_cell.angle_gamma   90.00
#
_symmetry.space_group_name_H-M   'P 1'
#
loop_
_entity.id
_entity.type
_entity.pdbx_description
1 polymer ?
#
loop_
_entity_poly.entity_id
_entity_poly.type
_entity_poly.pdbx_seq_one_letter_code
_entity_poly.pdbx_strand_id
1 'polypeptide(L)' 'EAPRLGPDAAEPLASGMVFTVEPGIYLDGWGGVRIEDTVVLEDGKIRVISRSRKAGK' A
#
# COMPACT_ATOMS: atom_id res chain seq x y z
N GLU A 1 -1.79 4.91 -12.06
CA GLU A 1 -0.62 5.80 -12.18
C GLU A 1 0.63 5.03 -11.77
N ALA A 2 1.84 5.50 -12.09
CA ALA A 2 3.06 5.00 -11.47
C ALA A 2 3.27 5.68 -10.11
N PRO A 3 3.97 5.07 -9.13
CA PRO A 3 4.59 3.73 -9.19
C PRO A 3 3.58 2.59 -8.95
N ARG A 4 3.91 1.38 -9.41
CA ARG A 4 3.20 0.14 -9.06
C ARG A 4 4.05 -0.72 -8.15
N LEU A 5 3.47 -1.25 -7.08
CA LEU A 5 4.12 -2.21 -6.20
C LEU A 5 3.83 -3.63 -6.68
N GLY A 6 4.87 -4.35 -7.09
CA GLY A 6 4.75 -5.74 -7.53
C GLY A 6 6.12 -6.38 -7.78
N PRO A 7 6.19 -7.71 -7.92
CA PRO A 7 7.45 -8.44 -8.10
C PRO A 7 8.25 -7.97 -9.32
N ASP A 8 7.55 -7.55 -10.37
CA ASP A 8 8.15 -7.14 -11.65
C ASP A 8 8.37 -5.62 -11.76
N ALA A 9 8.22 -4.87 -10.65
CA ALA A 9 8.47 -3.44 -10.65
C ALA A 9 9.98 -3.15 -10.78
N ALA A 10 10.37 -2.52 -11.89
CA ALA A 10 11.77 -2.24 -12.21
C ALA A 10 12.28 -0.89 -11.65
N GLU A 11 11.38 0.05 -11.41
CA GLU A 11 11.72 1.41 -10.98
C GLU A 11 11.78 1.51 -9.45
N PRO A 12 12.86 2.06 -8.86
CA PRO A 12 12.93 2.31 -7.44
C PRO A 12 11.97 3.43 -7.04
N LEU A 13 11.43 3.35 -5.82
CA LEU A 13 10.63 4.42 -5.23
C LEU A 13 11.51 5.65 -4.92
N ALA A 14 10.97 6.84 -5.16
CA ALA A 14 11.62 8.11 -4.86
C ALA A 14 10.80 8.94 -3.87
N SER A 15 11.49 9.83 -3.13
CA SER A 15 10.84 10.77 -2.20
C SER A 15 9.80 11.63 -2.95
N GLY A 16 8.66 11.87 -2.33
CA GLY A 16 7.51 12.58 -2.89
C GLY A 16 6.52 11.68 -3.65
N MET A 17 6.86 10.42 -3.95
CA MET A 17 5.91 9.50 -4.58
C MET A 17 4.78 9.13 -3.62
N VAL A 18 3.55 9.12 -4.15
CA VAL A 18 2.32 8.70 -3.46
C VAL A 18 1.84 7.39 -4.07
N PHE A 19 1.52 6.42 -3.23
CA PHE A 19 1.04 5.10 -3.66
C PHE A 19 0.21 4.41 -2.58
N THR A 20 -0.44 3.31 -2.94
CA THR A 20 -1.21 2.47 -2.03
C THR A 20 -0.40 1.28 -1.55
N VAL A 21 -0.54 0.94 -0.26
CA VAL A 21 -0.13 -0.36 0.30
C VAL A 21 -1.41 -1.12 0.59
N GLU A 22 -1.72 -2.12 -0.23
CA GLU A 22 -3.05 -2.74 -0.26
C GLU A 22 -3.05 -4.28 -0.32
N PRO A 23 -2.37 -4.99 0.61
CA PRO A 23 -2.41 -6.45 0.63
C PRO A 23 -3.83 -6.98 0.88
N GLY A 24 -4.18 -8.05 0.16
CA GLY A 24 -5.45 -8.75 0.29
C GLY A 24 -5.26 -10.25 0.49
N ILE A 25 -6.10 -10.85 1.32
CA ILE A 25 -6.24 -12.30 1.47
C ILE A 25 -7.66 -12.67 1.05
N TYR A 26 -7.76 -13.66 0.19
CA TYR A 26 -9.01 -14.14 -0.38
C TYR A 26 -9.13 -15.64 -0.14
N LEU A 27 -10.29 -16.08 0.34
CA LEU A 27 -10.64 -17.47 0.58
C LEU A 27 -11.79 -17.85 -0.35
N ASP A 28 -11.52 -18.84 -1.20
CA ASP A 28 -12.46 -19.26 -2.23
C ASP A 28 -13.79 -19.73 -1.62
N GLY A 29 -14.90 -19.35 -2.27
CA GLY A 29 -16.26 -19.63 -1.80
C GLY A 29 -16.71 -18.90 -0.52
N TRP A 30 -15.85 -18.11 0.15
CA TRP A 30 -16.21 -17.39 1.37
C TRP A 30 -16.14 -15.86 1.23
N GLY A 31 -15.05 -15.35 0.65
CA GLY A 31 -14.84 -13.91 0.49
C GLY A 31 -13.38 -13.54 0.72
N GLY A 32 -13.12 -12.28 1.08
CA GLY A 32 -11.77 -11.83 1.35
C GLY A 32 -11.72 -10.48 2.05
N VAL A 33 -10.53 -10.15 2.52
CA VAL A 33 -10.25 -8.88 3.19
C VAL A 33 -9.05 -8.25 2.50
N ARG A 34 -9.19 -6.96 2.18
CA ARG A 34 -8.09 -6.11 1.73
C ARG A 34 -8.02 -4.90 2.65
N ILE A 35 -6.81 -4.59 3.11
CA ILE A 35 -6.56 -3.40 3.93
C ILE A 35 -5.69 -2.48 3.10
N GLU A 36 -6.17 -1.27 2.88
CA GLU A 36 -5.50 -0.28 2.05
C GLU A 36 -5.08 0.94 2.87
N ASP A 37 -3.86 1.39 2.63
CA ASP A 37 -3.37 2.70 3.04
C ASP A 37 -2.80 3.48 1.86
N THR A 38 -3.16 4.76 1.77
CA THR A 38 -2.45 5.72 0.94
C THR A 38 -1.27 6.28 1.72
N VAL A 39 -0.10 6.26 1.10
CA VAL A 39 1.15 6.69 1.72
C VAL A 39 1.96 7.59 0.79
N VAL A 40 2.83 8.40 1.38
CA VAL A 40 3.88 9.13 0.69
C VAL A 40 5.25 8.67 1.19
N LEU A 41 6.21 8.53 0.30
CA LEU A 41 7.62 8.30 0.67
C LEU A 41 8.30 9.63 0.92
N GLU A 42 8.88 9.82 2.11
CA GLU A 42 9.62 11.02 2.50
C GLU A 42 10.95 10.59 3.11
N ASP A 43 12.06 10.96 2.48
CA ASP A 43 13.43 10.69 2.96
C ASP A 43 13.67 9.22 3.34
N GLY A 44 13.17 8.31 2.49
CA GLY A 44 13.28 6.87 2.68
C GLY A 44 12.32 6.30 3.74
N LYS A 45 11.41 7.10 4.30
CA LYS A 45 10.41 6.69 5.29
C LYS A 45 9.00 6.82 4.74
N ILE A 46 8.14 5.90 5.12
CA ILE A 46 6.72 5.92 4.73
C ILE A 46 5.95 6.79 5.73
N ARG A 47 5.17 7.75 5.22
CA ARG A 47 4.16 8.49 6.00
C ARG A 47 2.76 8.14 5.49
N VAL A 48 1.93 7.60 6.38
CA VAL A 48 0.52 7.26 6.08
C VAL A 48 -0.32 8.53 6.06
N ILE A 49 -1.12 8.71 5.02
CA ILE A 49 -2.01 9.87 4.84
C ILE A 49 -3.50 9.52 4.81
N SER A 50 -3.84 8.23 4.75
CA SER A 50 -5.18 7.68 4.95
C SER A 50 -5.51 7.50 6.44
N ARG A 51 -6.81 7.47 6.78
CA ARG A 51 -7.31 7.38 8.18
C ARG A 51 -8.09 6.09 8.50
N SER A 52 -7.84 5.01 7.78
CA SER A 52 -8.51 3.74 8.03
C SER A 52 -8.09 3.13 9.36
N ARG A 53 -9.07 2.81 10.21
CA ARG A 53 -8.86 2.09 11.46
C ARG A 53 -8.48 0.65 11.14
N LYS A 54 -7.40 0.15 11.75
CA LYS A 54 -6.89 -1.20 11.52
C LYS A 54 -6.90 -1.94 12.85
N ALA A 55 -7.17 -3.24 12.81
CA ALA A 55 -7.12 -4.06 14.02
C ALA A 55 -5.73 -3.93 14.67
N GLY A 56 -5.69 -3.55 15.95
CA GLY A 56 -4.45 -3.34 16.69
C GLY A 56 -3.81 -1.95 16.59
N LYS A 57 -4.44 -0.98 15.89
CA LYS A 57 -4.03 0.43 15.87
C LYS A 57 -5.05 1.34 16.57
#